data_AF-A0A553WA91-F1
#
_entry.id   AF-A0A553WA91-F1
#
_cell.length_a   1.000
_cell.length_b   1.000
_cell.length_c   1.000
_cell.angle_alpha   90.00
_cell.angle_beta   90.00
_cell.angle_gamma   90.00
#
_symmetry.space_group_name_H-M   'P 1'
#
loop_
_entity.id
_entity.type
_entity.pdbx_description
1 polymer ?
#
loop_
_entity_poly.entity_id
_entity_poly.type
_entity_poly.pdbx_seq_one_letter_code
_entity_poly.pdbx_strand_id
1 'polypeptide(L)'
;MVAKSGQANLGCVLTALALFYLIGRCGSGADKGDSADASIDTDVGAEAGSLSEAMPSRARFVAVETLNCRSAPNPDSPVVAQLRYGDQVRARVTSASWIALDRAPFEKCWVKQSLVRDHLPPQVTRPQALFGSVPERRPTGGPLRALPSPACSCGTKRTCGEMASCGEANFYLNQCGLSRLDRDHDGVPCESIC
;
A
#
# COMPACT_ATOMS: atom_id res chain seq x y z
N MET A 1 69.53 8.24 -20.86
CA MET A 1 68.81 7.63 -19.72
C MET A 1 67.61 6.93 -20.34
N VAL A 2 67.52 5.60 -20.55
CA VAL A 2 67.84 4.43 -19.67
C VAL A 2 67.03 4.54 -18.38
N ALA A 3 66.10 3.65 -18.00
CA ALA A 3 65.79 2.23 -18.34
C ALA A 3 64.28 2.04 -18.72
N LYS A 4 63.78 1.02 -19.47
CA LYS A 4 63.59 -0.45 -19.17
C LYS A 4 62.90 -0.70 -17.81
N SER A 5 61.95 -1.62 -17.56
CA SER A 5 61.11 -2.62 -18.29
C SER A 5 59.95 -3.05 -17.34
N GLY A 6 58.92 -3.87 -17.65
CA GLY A 6 58.46 -4.59 -18.86
C GLY A 6 57.79 -5.96 -18.53
N GLN A 7 56.72 -6.35 -19.26
CA GLN A 7 55.95 -7.63 -19.18
C GLN A 7 55.11 -7.87 -17.90
N ALA A 8 53.84 -8.33 -17.89
CA ALA A 8 53.04 -9.30 -18.69
C ALA A 8 53.12 -10.76 -18.21
N ASN A 9 51.95 -11.32 -17.83
CA ASN A 9 51.61 -12.73 -17.57
C ASN A 9 50.05 -12.81 -17.67
N LEU A 10 49.36 -13.66 -18.44
CA LEU A 10 49.62 -15.03 -18.94
C LEU A 10 49.74 -16.04 -17.77
N GLY A 11 48.96 -17.11 -17.62
CA GLY A 11 47.84 -17.68 -18.37
C GLY A 11 47.57 -19.11 -17.84
N CYS A 12 46.44 -19.74 -18.22
CA CYS A 12 46.15 -21.19 -18.07
C CYS A 12 46.50 -21.95 -16.76
N VAL A 13 45.48 -22.31 -15.98
CA VAL A 13 45.27 -23.72 -15.57
C VAL A 13 43.79 -24.08 -15.68
N LEU A 14 43.39 -24.64 -16.82
CA LEU A 14 42.18 -25.45 -16.95
C LEU A 14 42.61 -26.92 -16.89
N THR A 15 42.08 -27.72 -15.96
CA THR A 15 41.72 -29.14 -16.19
C THR A 15 41.01 -29.74 -14.97
N ALA A 16 39.87 -30.39 -15.24
CA ALA A 16 39.31 -31.60 -14.61
C ALA A 16 39.75 -31.99 -13.18
N LEU A 17 38.83 -32.32 -12.26
CA LEU A 17 38.02 -33.54 -12.36
C LEU A 17 36.73 -33.49 -11.52
N ALA A 18 35.71 -34.21 -11.99
CA ALA A 18 34.53 -34.57 -11.22
C ALA A 18 34.72 -35.95 -10.54
N LEU A 19 33.76 -36.31 -9.68
CA LEU A 19 33.63 -37.55 -8.87
C LEU A 19 34.49 -37.67 -7.60
N PHE A 20 33.79 -37.77 -6.48
CA PHE A 20 33.92 -38.69 -5.32
C PHE A 20 33.12 -38.04 -4.18
N TYR A 21 31.78 -38.15 -4.11
CA TYR A 21 30.98 -39.36 -3.86
C TYR A 21 31.35 -40.07 -2.54
N LEU A 22 30.46 -39.90 -1.54
CA LEU A 22 30.22 -40.72 -0.36
C LEU A 22 31.40 -41.15 0.55
N ILE A 23 31.65 -40.36 1.59
CA ILE A 23 31.89 -40.84 2.97
C ILE A 23 31.19 -39.83 3.89
N GLY A 24 30.24 -40.16 4.77
CA GLY A 24 30.03 -41.43 5.47
C GLY A 24 30.39 -41.30 6.96
N ARG A 25 29.92 -40.25 7.67
CA ARG A 25 30.09 -40.18 9.13
C ARG A 25 28.98 -40.96 9.83
N CYS A 26 29.33 -42.20 10.16
CA CYS A 26 28.57 -43.11 10.99
C CYS A 26 28.23 -42.48 12.36
N GLY A 27 26.95 -42.44 12.71
CA GLY A 27 26.48 -42.13 14.05
C GLY A 27 26.18 -43.42 14.80
N SER A 28 27.08 -43.83 15.70
CA SER A 28 26.82 -44.95 16.61
C SER A 28 25.95 -44.49 17.77
N GLY A 29 24.81 -45.15 17.97
CA GLY A 29 23.86 -44.82 19.04
C GLY A 29 22.72 -45.83 19.05
N ALA A 30 23.01 -47.05 19.48
CA ALA A 30 21.98 -48.02 19.81
C ALA A 30 21.44 -47.72 21.22
N ASP A 31 20.12 -47.80 21.42
CA ASP A 31 19.60 -48.52 22.57
C ASP A 31 18.13 -48.94 22.38
N LYS A 32 17.77 -49.95 23.16
CA LYS A 32 16.62 -50.87 23.04
C LYS A 32 15.27 -50.17 23.04
N GLY A 33 14.36 -50.65 22.20
CA GLY A 33 12.93 -50.58 22.48
C GLY A 33 12.50 -51.80 23.28
N ASP A 34 11.53 -51.62 24.19
CA ASP A 34 10.79 -52.73 24.78
C ASP A 34 9.38 -52.29 25.20
N SER A 35 8.41 -53.14 24.86
CA SER A 35 7.03 -53.21 25.37
C SER A 35 6.06 -52.03 25.16
N ALA A 36 4.87 -52.38 24.70
CA ALA A 36 3.74 -51.48 24.51
C ALA A 36 2.86 -51.39 25.77
N ASP A 37 2.15 -50.27 25.91
CA ASP A 37 0.75 -50.28 26.33
C ASP A 37 -0.03 -49.22 25.55
N ALA A 38 -1.33 -49.43 25.38
CA ALA A 38 -2.19 -48.56 24.59
C ALA A 38 -3.01 -47.62 25.47
N SER A 39 -2.97 -46.32 25.17
CA SER A 39 -4.10 -45.44 25.48
C SER A 39 -4.22 -44.33 24.44
N ILE A 40 -5.48 -44.04 24.15
CA ILE A 40 -5.98 -43.10 23.14
C ILE A 40 -5.64 -41.67 23.56
N ASP A 41 -5.18 -40.84 22.62
CA ASP A 41 -5.81 -39.52 22.47
C ASP A 41 -5.68 -38.97 21.05
N THR A 42 -6.64 -38.12 20.69
CA THR A 42 -6.86 -37.63 19.33
C THR A 42 -6.20 -36.27 19.15
N ASP A 43 -5.46 -36.05 18.05
CA ASP A 43 -5.23 -34.69 17.57
C ASP A 43 -5.41 -34.58 16.05
N VAL A 44 -6.05 -33.47 15.66
CA VAL A 44 -6.39 -33.09 14.29
C VAL A 44 -5.64 -31.79 14.01
N GLY A 45 -4.52 -31.86 13.28
CA GLY A 45 -3.64 -30.70 13.19
C GLY A 45 -2.66 -30.68 12.02
N ALA A 46 -3.15 -30.26 10.86
CA ALA A 46 -2.44 -29.45 9.86
C ALA A 46 -0.90 -29.60 9.72
N GLU A 47 -0.49 -30.31 8.67
CA GLU A 47 0.39 -29.78 7.61
C GLU A 47 1.19 -28.52 7.98
N ALA A 48 2.35 -28.70 8.61
CA ALA A 48 3.29 -27.61 8.89
C ALA A 48 4.03 -27.16 7.62
N GLY A 49 3.28 -26.57 6.68
CA GLY A 49 3.77 -25.94 5.46
C GLY A 49 4.56 -24.66 5.77
N SER A 50 5.79 -24.84 6.26
CA SER A 50 6.72 -23.74 6.55
C SER A 50 7.57 -23.35 5.32
N LEU A 51 8.09 -22.13 5.34
CA LEU A 51 9.06 -21.56 4.40
C LEU A 51 8.53 -21.03 3.05
N SER A 52 7.58 -20.09 3.10
CA SER A 52 7.85 -18.74 2.57
C SER A 52 6.73 -17.75 2.92
N GLU A 53 6.81 -17.16 4.12
CA GLU A 53 6.01 -15.98 4.46
C GLU A 53 6.45 -14.79 3.61
N ALA A 54 5.84 -14.69 2.42
CA ALA A 54 5.86 -13.50 1.62
C ALA A 54 5.25 -12.37 2.45
N MET A 55 6.10 -11.44 2.93
CA MET A 55 5.67 -10.22 3.62
C MET A 55 4.43 -9.65 2.92
N PRO A 56 3.30 -9.46 3.64
CA PRO A 56 2.02 -9.21 3.01
C PRO A 56 2.05 -7.90 2.25
N SER A 57 2.12 -8.00 0.92
CA SER A 57 2.11 -6.86 0.00
C SER A 57 0.76 -6.15 0.17
N ARG A 58 0.75 -4.98 0.82
CA ARG A 58 -0.49 -4.24 1.05
C ARG A 58 -0.97 -3.64 -0.27
N ALA A 59 -2.28 -3.72 -0.51
CA ALA A 59 -2.90 -3.00 -1.60
C ALA A 59 -2.89 -1.50 -1.28
N ARG A 60 -2.50 -0.69 -2.27
CA ARG A 60 -2.47 0.78 -2.20
C ARG A 60 -3.00 1.35 -3.49
N PHE A 61 -3.41 2.61 -3.47
CA PHE A 61 -3.93 3.34 -4.61
C PHE A 61 -3.03 4.53 -4.93
N VAL A 62 -2.85 4.80 -6.22
CA VAL A 62 -2.15 5.99 -6.71
C VAL A 62 -3.02 7.23 -6.48
N ALA A 63 -2.50 8.21 -5.75
CA ALA A 63 -3.26 9.38 -5.31
C ALA A 63 -2.98 10.66 -6.13
N VAL A 64 -2.22 10.55 -7.22
CA VAL A 64 -1.89 11.64 -8.16
C VAL A 64 -2.25 11.25 -9.60
N GLU A 65 -2.48 12.25 -10.46
CA GLU A 65 -2.89 12.03 -11.86
C GLU A 65 -1.94 11.11 -12.63
N THR A 66 -0.64 11.31 -12.49
CA THR A 66 0.42 10.49 -13.09
C THR A 66 1.53 10.23 -12.08
N LEU A 67 1.86 8.96 -11.87
CA LEU A 67 2.94 8.51 -10.98
C LEU A 67 4.00 7.75 -11.79
N ASN A 68 5.20 8.32 -11.87
CA ASN A 68 6.34 7.68 -12.52
C ASN A 68 6.85 6.50 -11.68
N CYS A 69 6.80 5.31 -12.28
CA CYS A 69 7.41 4.08 -11.81
C CYS A 69 8.85 4.02 -12.36
N ARG A 70 9.85 3.89 -11.48
CA ARG A 70 11.28 3.95 -11.84
C ARG A 70 12.03 2.65 -11.61
N SER A 71 13.14 2.45 -12.32
CA SER A 71 13.97 1.24 -12.20
C SER A 71 14.76 1.12 -10.89
N ALA A 72 14.92 2.22 -10.14
CA ALA A 72 15.59 2.26 -8.84
C ALA A 72 14.92 3.28 -7.88
N PRO A 73 15.16 3.21 -6.55
CA PRO A 73 14.57 4.11 -5.56
C PRO A 73 15.27 5.49 -5.52
N ASN A 74 15.36 6.18 -6.64
CA ASN A 74 15.92 7.53 -6.75
C ASN A 74 15.27 8.32 -7.91
N PRO A 75 15.21 9.66 -7.84
CA PRO A 75 14.48 10.48 -8.82
C PRO A 75 15.18 10.57 -10.19
N ASP A 76 16.44 10.18 -10.31
CA ASP A 76 17.24 10.31 -11.52
C ASP A 76 17.21 9.03 -12.39
N SER A 77 16.86 7.89 -11.79
CA SER A 77 16.77 6.60 -12.47
C SER A 77 15.67 6.56 -13.53
N PRO A 78 15.86 5.81 -14.64
CA PRO A 78 14.88 5.73 -15.73
C PRO A 78 13.46 5.42 -15.29
N VAL A 79 12.49 6.12 -15.88
CA VAL A 79 11.07 5.80 -15.76
C VAL A 79 10.80 4.57 -16.63
N VAL A 80 10.35 3.47 -16.01
CA VAL A 80 10.01 2.22 -16.70
C VAL A 80 8.50 2.10 -16.98
N ALA A 81 7.68 2.87 -16.25
CA ALA A 81 6.25 2.96 -16.50
C ALA A 81 5.62 4.23 -15.90
N GLN A 82 4.37 4.49 -16.26
CA GLN A 82 3.54 5.50 -15.62
C GLN A 82 2.23 4.87 -15.15
N LEU A 83 1.87 5.14 -13.90
CA LEU A 83 0.62 4.73 -13.27
C LEU A 83 -0.31 5.93 -13.20
N ARG A 84 -1.61 5.69 -13.25
CA ARG A 84 -2.66 6.71 -13.23
C ARG A 84 -3.31 6.80 -11.86
N TYR A 85 -3.96 7.93 -11.60
CA TYR A 85 -4.81 8.11 -10.43
C TYR A 85 -5.83 6.97 -10.27
N GLY A 86 -5.93 6.41 -9.07
CA GLY A 86 -6.80 5.28 -8.77
C GLY A 86 -6.25 3.90 -9.09
N ASP A 87 -5.10 3.79 -9.79
CA ASP A 87 -4.47 2.49 -10.05
C ASP A 87 -4.15 1.78 -8.72
N GLN A 88 -4.60 0.52 -8.61
CA GLN A 88 -4.33 -0.32 -7.45
C GLN A 88 -2.99 -1.04 -7.62
N VAL A 89 -2.06 -0.80 -6.69
CA VAL A 89 -0.72 -1.39 -6.67
C VAL A 89 -0.53 -2.26 -5.44
N ARG A 90 0.19 -3.39 -5.58
CA ARG A 90 0.66 -4.20 -4.45
C ARG A 90 2.06 -3.75 -4.06
N ALA A 91 2.20 -3.30 -2.82
CA ALA A 91 3.38 -2.62 -2.32
C ALA A 91 4.17 -3.46 -1.33
N ARG A 92 5.46 -3.68 -1.58
CA ARG A 92 6.42 -4.12 -0.55
C ARG A 92 6.96 -2.91 0.18
N VAL A 93 6.76 -2.87 1.50
CA VAL A 93 7.38 -1.83 2.33
C VAL A 93 8.89 -1.99 2.25
N THR A 94 9.56 -0.97 1.72
CA THR A 94 11.01 -0.89 1.50
C THR A 94 11.46 0.55 1.79
N SER A 95 12.75 0.84 1.62
CA SER A 95 13.47 1.99 2.22
C SER A 95 12.72 3.35 2.27
N ALA A 96 12.38 3.77 3.49
CA ALA A 96 12.01 5.12 3.97
C ALA A 96 10.94 5.92 3.20
N SER A 97 11.16 6.22 1.92
CA SER A 97 10.27 7.03 1.07
C SER A 97 9.95 6.39 -0.28
N TRP A 98 10.50 5.21 -0.55
CA TRP A 98 10.32 4.47 -1.79
C TRP A 98 9.74 3.09 -1.54
N ILE A 99 8.78 2.72 -2.38
CA ILE A 99 8.09 1.44 -2.34
C ILE A 99 8.43 0.68 -3.63
N ALA A 100 8.90 -0.55 -3.48
CA ALA A 100 8.93 -1.53 -4.56
C ALA A 100 7.52 -2.09 -4.79
N LEU A 101 7.05 -2.15 -6.03
CA LEU A 101 5.82 -2.86 -6.36
C LEU A 101 6.09 -4.34 -6.57
N ASP A 102 5.28 -5.18 -5.92
CA ASP A 102 5.33 -6.62 -6.08
C ASP A 102 4.47 -7.06 -7.28
N ARG A 103 5.13 -7.68 -8.27
CA ARG A 103 4.57 -8.39 -9.43
C ARG A 103 4.26 -7.54 -10.67
N ALA A 104 4.17 -8.27 -11.79
CA ALA A 104 4.03 -7.86 -13.18
C ALA A 104 3.02 -6.73 -13.46
N PRO A 105 3.25 -5.92 -14.50
CA PRO A 105 4.29 -6.09 -15.53
C PRO A 105 5.69 -5.54 -15.17
N PHE A 106 5.88 -4.99 -13.98
CA PHE A 106 7.09 -4.24 -13.63
C PHE A 106 7.93 -4.92 -12.54
N GLU A 107 8.81 -5.85 -12.90
CA GLU A 107 9.65 -6.60 -11.94
C GLU A 107 10.59 -5.74 -11.08
N LYS A 108 10.82 -4.48 -11.47
CA LYS A 108 11.67 -3.50 -10.77
C LYS A 108 11.04 -2.10 -10.82
N CYS A 109 9.87 -1.96 -10.18
CA CYS A 109 9.15 -0.69 -10.10
C CYS A 109 9.28 -0.03 -8.74
N TRP A 110 9.85 1.17 -8.70
CA TRP A 110 9.94 2.00 -7.51
C TRP A 110 9.08 3.25 -7.65
N VAL A 111 8.25 3.50 -6.64
CA VAL A 111 7.38 4.69 -6.54
C VAL A 111 7.55 5.39 -5.19
N LYS A 112 7.26 6.70 -5.13
CA LYS A 112 7.33 7.45 -3.87
C LYS A 112 6.14 7.10 -2.96
N GLN A 113 6.43 6.81 -1.69
CA GLN A 113 5.41 6.50 -0.68
C GLN A 113 4.40 7.64 -0.46
N SER A 114 4.84 8.89 -0.57
CA SER A 114 3.97 10.06 -0.41
C SER A 114 2.89 10.21 -1.50
N LEU A 115 3.02 9.48 -2.62
CA LEU A 115 2.13 9.58 -3.79
C LEU A 115 1.16 8.39 -3.92
N VAL A 116 1.22 7.44 -2.97
CA VAL A 116 0.23 6.37 -2.81
C VAL A 116 -0.49 6.51 -1.47
N ARG A 117 -1.66 5.91 -1.34
CA ARG A 117 -2.48 5.86 -0.12
C ARG A 117 -3.02 4.45 0.08
N ASP A 118 -3.24 4.03 1.33
CA ASP A 118 -3.84 2.71 1.60
C ASP A 118 -5.34 2.69 1.21
N HIS A 119 -6.01 3.84 1.25
CA HIS A 119 -7.36 4.05 0.73
C HIS A 119 -7.37 5.21 -0.26
N LEU A 120 -8.03 5.02 -1.41
CA LEU A 120 -8.44 6.16 -2.24
C LEU A 120 -9.66 6.79 -1.56
N PRO A 121 -9.74 8.12 -1.37
CA PRO A 121 -11.01 8.73 -1.01
C PRO A 121 -12.05 8.33 -2.05
N PRO A 122 -13.32 8.10 -1.66
CA PRO A 122 -14.37 7.86 -2.64
C PRO A 122 -14.33 9.00 -3.64
N GLN A 123 -14.38 8.66 -4.93
CA GLN A 123 -14.50 9.67 -5.95
C GLN A 123 -15.82 10.37 -5.71
N VAL A 124 -15.77 11.54 -5.07
CA VAL A 124 -16.79 12.55 -5.24
C VAL A 124 -16.69 12.88 -6.71
N THR A 125 -17.45 12.15 -7.52
CA THR A 125 -17.60 12.37 -8.94
C THR A 125 -18.15 13.76 -9.06
N ARG A 126 -17.25 14.74 -9.19
CA ARG A 126 -17.56 16.11 -9.57
C ARG A 126 -18.53 15.95 -10.72
N PRO A 127 -19.82 16.33 -10.57
CA PRO A 127 -20.83 15.97 -11.54
C PRO A 127 -20.30 16.39 -12.90
N GLN A 128 -20.08 15.41 -13.78
CA GLN A 128 -19.49 15.68 -15.08
C GLN A 128 -20.36 16.75 -15.68
N ALA A 129 -19.79 17.94 -15.84
CA ALA A 129 -20.61 19.12 -15.96
C ALA A 129 -21.44 18.94 -17.23
N LEU A 130 -22.76 18.89 -17.06
CA LEU A 130 -23.74 18.89 -18.13
C LEU A 130 -23.74 20.27 -18.78
N PHE A 131 -22.59 20.69 -19.31
CA PHE A 131 -22.44 21.70 -20.35
C PHE A 131 -22.89 21.13 -21.71
N GLY A 132 -23.98 20.36 -21.70
CA GLY A 132 -24.89 20.24 -22.82
C GLY A 132 -25.86 21.40 -22.70
N SER A 133 -25.60 22.47 -23.48
CA SER A 133 -26.34 23.72 -23.55
C SER A 133 -27.83 23.60 -23.21
N VAL A 134 -28.24 24.13 -22.05
CA VAL A 134 -29.65 24.33 -21.72
C VAL A 134 -30.18 25.50 -22.57
N PRO A 135 -31.16 25.30 -23.46
CA PRO A 135 -31.87 26.42 -24.06
C PRO A 135 -32.79 27.03 -23.01
N GLU A 136 -32.70 28.34 -22.82
CA GLU A 136 -33.50 29.14 -21.88
C GLU A 136 -35.00 28.81 -21.97
N ARG A 137 -35.50 28.00 -21.02
CA ARG A 137 -36.94 27.77 -20.83
C ARG A 137 -37.41 28.52 -19.60
N ARG A 138 -38.09 29.65 -19.87
CA ARG A 138 -38.80 30.49 -18.91
C ARG A 138 -39.52 29.63 -17.83
N PRO A 139 -39.24 29.81 -16.54
CA PRO A 139 -39.90 29.06 -15.48
C PRO A 139 -41.31 29.61 -15.22
N THR A 140 -42.34 28.93 -15.75
CA THR A 140 -43.71 29.07 -15.23
C THR A 140 -43.81 28.30 -13.91
N GLY A 141 -44.15 29.00 -12.83
CA GLY A 141 -43.95 28.50 -11.47
C GLY A 141 -44.94 27.45 -10.99
N GLY A 142 -44.48 26.68 -10.00
CA GLY A 142 -45.30 25.85 -9.11
C GLY A 142 -44.56 25.66 -7.78
N PRO A 143 -45.14 26.04 -6.62
CA PRO A 143 -44.42 26.01 -5.35
C PRO A 143 -44.47 24.63 -4.71
N LEU A 144 -43.65 23.70 -5.22
CA LEU A 144 -43.22 22.59 -4.37
C LEU A 144 -42.29 23.17 -3.30
N ARG A 145 -42.77 23.20 -2.06
CA ARG A 145 -41.96 23.53 -0.88
C ARG A 145 -40.82 22.53 -0.77
N ALA A 146 -39.67 22.86 -1.34
CA ALA A 146 -38.42 22.41 -0.77
C ALA A 146 -38.44 22.84 0.70
N LEU A 147 -38.40 21.88 1.62
CA LEU A 147 -38.03 22.18 3.00
C LEU A 147 -36.70 22.94 2.93
N PRO A 148 -36.55 24.09 3.61
CA PRO A 148 -35.26 24.74 3.65
C PRO A 148 -34.30 23.75 4.32
N SER A 149 -33.42 23.14 3.52
CA SER A 149 -32.13 22.69 4.00
C SER A 149 -31.60 23.87 4.81
N PRO A 150 -31.34 23.73 6.13
CA PRO A 150 -30.93 24.87 6.93
C PRO A 150 -29.73 25.48 6.20
N ALA A 151 -29.82 26.74 5.80
CA ALA A 151 -28.72 27.37 5.07
C ALA A 151 -27.52 27.29 6.02
N CYS A 152 -26.56 26.40 5.73
CA CYS A 152 -25.61 25.93 6.72
C CYS A 152 -24.53 27.00 6.96
N SER A 153 -24.93 28.08 7.65
CA SER A 153 -24.02 29.06 8.22
C SER A 153 -23.27 28.41 9.36
N CYS A 154 -21.96 28.57 9.39
CA CYS A 154 -21.12 28.21 10.52
C CYS A 154 -21.61 28.92 11.79
N GLY A 155 -22.23 28.16 12.69
CA GLY A 155 -22.76 28.67 13.95
C GLY A 155 -21.66 28.88 14.99
N THR A 156 -22.07 29.22 16.21
CA THR A 156 -21.17 29.47 17.34
C THR A 156 -20.63 28.20 18.01
N LYS A 157 -21.07 27.00 17.58
CA LYS A 157 -20.61 25.73 18.13
C LYS A 157 -19.13 25.53 17.82
N ARG A 158 -18.32 25.11 18.80
CA ARG A 158 -16.85 24.93 18.66
C ARG A 158 -16.34 23.58 19.18
N THR A 159 -17.18 22.79 19.83
CA THR A 159 -16.81 21.56 20.55
C THR A 159 -17.76 20.41 20.25
N CYS A 160 -17.30 19.18 20.46
CA CYS A 160 -18.07 17.97 20.16
C CYS A 160 -19.36 17.81 20.96
N GLY A 161 -19.39 18.27 22.22
CA GLY A 161 -20.59 18.23 23.06
C GLY A 161 -21.72 19.17 22.61
N GLU A 162 -21.43 20.09 21.69
CA GLU A 162 -22.44 20.99 21.08
C GLU A 162 -23.04 20.41 19.79
N MET A 163 -22.43 19.37 19.21
CA MET A 163 -22.85 18.76 17.94
C MET A 163 -23.96 17.74 18.20
N ALA A 164 -25.08 17.86 17.47
CA ALA A 164 -26.24 16.97 17.65
C ALA A 164 -26.13 15.66 16.85
N SER A 165 -25.16 15.54 15.94
CA SER A 165 -24.92 14.34 15.12
C SER A 165 -23.54 14.37 14.44
N CYS A 166 -23.05 13.19 14.03
CA CYS A 166 -21.87 13.07 13.18
C CYS A 166 -21.95 13.91 11.89
N GLY A 167 -23.14 14.00 11.29
CA GLY A 167 -23.37 14.79 10.08
C GLY A 167 -23.19 16.29 10.31
N GLU A 168 -23.60 16.80 11.47
CA GLU A 168 -23.33 18.18 11.87
C GLU A 168 -21.82 18.39 12.16
N ALA A 169 -21.18 17.49 12.90
CA ALA A 169 -19.75 17.57 13.18
C ALA A 169 -18.90 17.59 11.88
N ASN A 170 -19.24 16.72 10.92
CA ASN A 170 -18.65 16.70 9.58
C ASN A 170 -18.87 17.99 8.79
N PHE A 171 -20.05 18.60 8.92
CA PHE A 171 -20.29 19.91 8.31
C PHE A 171 -19.34 20.97 8.90
N TYR A 172 -19.22 21.07 10.23
CA TYR A 172 -18.34 22.05 10.86
C TYR A 172 -16.85 21.81 10.60
N LEU A 173 -16.40 20.56 10.50
CA LEU A 173 -15.03 20.24 10.10
C LEU A 173 -14.74 20.73 8.67
N ASN A 174 -15.55 20.29 7.71
CA ASN A 174 -15.26 20.45 6.28
C ASN A 174 -15.64 21.82 5.70
N GLN A 175 -16.73 22.43 6.17
CA GLN A 175 -17.29 23.67 5.61
C GLN A 175 -16.96 24.90 6.46
N CYS A 176 -16.67 24.71 7.74
CA CYS A 176 -16.35 25.79 8.68
C CYS A 176 -14.89 25.77 9.17
N GLY A 177 -14.10 24.75 8.78
CA GLY A 177 -12.69 24.65 9.14
C GLY A 177 -12.42 24.41 10.63
N LEU A 178 -13.37 23.81 11.36
CA LEU A 178 -13.16 23.46 12.77
C LEU A 178 -12.33 22.17 12.90
N SER A 179 -11.04 22.24 12.55
CA SER A 179 -10.09 21.13 12.77
C SER A 179 -10.05 20.66 14.23
N ARG A 180 -10.40 21.50 15.21
CA ARG A 180 -10.47 21.13 16.64
C ARG A 180 -11.49 20.02 16.97
N LEU A 181 -12.39 19.67 16.05
CA LEU A 181 -13.32 18.54 16.21
C LEU A 181 -12.66 17.20 15.86
N ASP A 182 -11.66 17.21 15.00
CA ASP A 182 -10.88 16.07 14.53
C ASP A 182 -9.51 16.11 15.23
N ARG A 183 -9.36 15.32 16.30
CA ARG A 183 -8.26 15.49 17.25
C ARG A 183 -6.97 14.85 16.74
N ASP A 184 -7.07 13.69 16.12
CA ASP A 184 -5.99 12.88 15.58
C ASP A 184 -5.75 13.10 14.08
N HIS A 185 -6.60 13.89 13.42
CA HIS A 185 -6.49 14.35 12.04
C HIS A 185 -6.69 13.23 11.01
N ASP A 186 -7.59 12.30 11.31
CA ASP A 186 -7.97 11.17 10.43
C ASP A 186 -9.12 11.53 9.46
N GLY A 187 -9.80 12.66 9.68
CA GLY A 187 -10.95 13.14 8.93
C GLY A 187 -12.31 12.85 9.59
N VAL A 188 -12.35 12.22 10.76
CA VAL A 188 -13.57 11.90 11.52
C VAL A 188 -13.70 12.85 12.73
N PRO A 189 -14.57 13.87 12.66
CA PRO A 189 -14.75 14.78 13.78
C PRO A 189 -15.58 14.12 14.88
N CYS A 190 -15.14 14.27 16.13
CA CYS A 190 -15.89 13.88 17.32
C CYS A 190 -16.21 12.38 17.41
N GLU A 191 -15.16 11.56 17.58
CA GLU A 191 -15.19 10.09 17.76
C GLU A 191 -16.34 9.56 18.66
N SER A 192 -16.78 10.33 19.66
CA SER A 192 -17.86 9.93 20.56
C SER A 192 -19.27 9.92 19.93
N ILE A 193 -19.45 10.44 18.72
CA ILE A 193 -20.76 10.58 18.04
C ILE A 193 -20.75 10.17 16.55
N CYS A 194 -19.66 9.61 16.02
CA CYS A 194 -19.46 9.30 14.59
C CYS A 194 -19.32 7.81 14.26
#